data_AF-A0A1F8MEW5-F1
#
_entry.id   AF-A0A1F8MEW5-F1
#
_cell.length_a   1.000
_cell.length_b   1.000
_cell.length_c   1.000
_cell.angle_alpha   90.00
_cell.angle_beta   90.00
_cell.angle_gamma   90.00
#
_symmetry.space_group_name_H-M   'P 1'
#
loop_
_entity.id
_entity.type
_entity.pdbx_description
1 polymer ?
#
loop_
_entity_poly.entity_id
_entity_poly.type
_entity_poly.pdbx_seq_one_letter_code
_entity_poly.pdbx_strand_id
1 'polypeptide(L)' 'MTHTEEFYEVTDTTFDISELNRALLKWKQVYNTIRPHQALGYLTPRQFLECYQQNQKREVMCH' A
#
# COMPACT_ATOMS: atom_id res chain seq x y z
N MET A 1 4.94 21.37 -16.76
CA MET A 1 4.24 20.43 -17.67
C MET A 1 3.85 19.22 -16.85
N THR A 2 2.63 19.19 -16.32
CA THR A 2 2.13 18.07 -15.49
C THR A 2 1.36 17.11 -16.39
N HIS A 3 2.08 16.32 -17.16
CA HIS A 3 1.54 15.11 -17.75
C HIS A 3 2.45 13.98 -17.32
N THR A 4 2.18 13.42 -16.15
CA THR A 4 2.74 12.13 -15.77
C THR A 4 1.89 11.10 -16.49
N GLU A 5 2.45 10.47 -17.53
CA GLU A 5 1.85 9.30 -18.16
C GLU A 5 1.56 8.26 -17.07
N GLU A 6 0.28 7.95 -16.83
CA GLU A 6 -0.11 6.84 -15.98
C GLU A 6 0.29 5.55 -16.72
N PHE A 7 1.49 5.06 -16.41
CA PHE A 7 2.03 3.85 -17.01
C PHE A 7 1.31 2.64 -16.41
N TYR A 8 0.23 2.20 -17.06
CA TYR A 8 -0.36 0.89 -16.75
C TYR A 8 0.64 -0.17 -17.19
N GLU A 9 1.33 -0.80 -16.23
CA GLU A 9 2.14 -1.99 -16.51
C GLU A 9 1.21 -3.10 -17.03
N VAL A 10 1.26 -3.37 -18.34
CA VAL A 10 0.60 -4.52 -18.94
C VAL A 10 1.43 -5.75 -18.61
N THR A 11 0.89 -6.63 -17.78
CA THR A 11 1.52 -7.91 -17.45
C THR A 11 0.96 -9.02 -18.31
N ASP A 12 1.81 -9.80 -18.97
CA ASP A 12 1.42 -11.06 -19.60
C ASP A 12 0.99 -12.06 -18.53
N THR A 13 -0.30 -12.08 -18.22
CA THR A 13 -0.90 -13.06 -17.31
C THR A 13 -1.68 -14.09 -18.09
N THR A 14 -1.51 -15.35 -17.74
CA THR A 14 -2.41 -16.43 -18.12
C THR A 14 -3.81 -16.10 -17.57
N PHE A 15 -4.87 -16.52 -18.27
CA PHE A 15 -6.26 -16.36 -17.79
C PHE A 15 -6.61 -17.33 -16.64
N ASP A 16 -5.62 -17.96 -16.00
CA ASP A 16 -5.85 -18.83 -14.85
C ASP A 16 -6.08 -17.97 -13.59
N ILE A 17 -7.26 -18.15 -12.99
CA ILE A 17 -7.69 -17.39 -11.80
C ILE A 17 -6.75 -17.63 -10.62
N SER A 18 -6.17 -18.83 -10.48
CA SER A 18 -5.29 -19.16 -9.36
C SER A 18 -3.96 -18.42 -9.46
N GLU A 19 -3.38 -18.34 -10.67
CA GLU A 19 -2.16 -17.56 -10.93
C GLU A 19 -2.39 -16.05 -10.76
N LEU A 20 -3.52 -15.53 -11.24
CA LEU A 20 -3.90 -14.12 -11.05
C LEU A 20 -4.04 -13.77 -9.56
N ASN A 21 -4.70 -14.62 -8.77
CA ASN A 21 -4.83 -14.40 -7.33
C ASN A 21 -3.48 -14.35 -6.61
N ARG A 22 -2.52 -15.20 -7.02
CA ARG A 22 -1.16 -15.17 -6.46
C ARG A 22 -0.42 -13.89 -6.82
N ALA A 23 -0.56 -13.41 -8.06
CA ALA A 23 0.03 -12.14 -8.50
C ALA A 23 -0.57 -10.95 -7.73
N LEU A 24 -1.90 -10.90 -7.59
CA LEU A 24 -2.59 -9.86 -6.82
C LEU A 24 -2.17 -9.85 -5.35
N LEU A 25 -2.00 -11.03 -4.73
CA LEU A 25 -1.55 -11.12 -3.35
C LEU A 25 -0.13 -10.55 -3.17
N LYS A 26 0.78 -10.87 -4.11
CA LYS A 26 2.14 -10.30 -4.10
C LYS A 26 2.10 -8.79 -4.28
N TRP A 27 1.30 -8.30 -5.23
CA TRP A 27 1.17 -6.86 -5.46
C TRP A 27 0.60 -6.13 -4.24
N LYS A 28 -0.42 -6.70 -3.60
CA LYS A 28 -0.98 -6.19 -2.33
C LYS A 28 0.08 -6.11 -1.23
N GLN A 29 0.95 -7.11 -1.11
CA GLN A 29 2.04 -7.06 -0.13
C GLN A 29 2.98 -5.88 -0.42
N VAL A 30 3.45 -5.76 -1.66
CA VAL A 30 4.37 -4.67 -2.07
C VAL A 30 3.74 -3.30 -1.84
N TYR A 31 2.48 -3.11 -2.24
CA TYR A 31 1.76 -1.85 -2.06
C TYR A 31 1.68 -1.46 -0.58
N ASN A 32 1.34 -2.41 0.30
CA ASN A 32 1.11 -2.13 1.71
C ASN A 32 2.38 -1.98 2.55
N THR A 33 3.51 -2.57 2.13
CA THR A 33 4.73 -2.64 2.97
C THR A 33 5.94 -1.95 2.37
N ILE A 34 5.98 -1.70 1.06
CA ILE A 34 7.14 -1.12 0.39
C ILE A 34 6.84 0.27 -0.17
N ARG A 35 5.64 0.53 -0.69
CA ARG A 35 5.34 1.80 -1.38
C ARG A 35 4.93 2.91 -0.39
N PRO A 36 5.73 3.98 -0.25
CA PRO A 36 5.33 5.16 0.51
C PRO A 36 4.33 5.99 -0.30
N HIS A 37 3.35 6.58 0.39
CA HIS A 37 2.31 7.40 -0.23
C HIS A 37 2.40 8.83 0.28
N GLN A 38 2.41 9.81 -0.63
CA GLN A 38 2.48 11.23 -0.24
C GLN A 38 1.30 11.65 0.66
N ALA A 39 0.09 11.14 0.38
CA ALA A 39 -1.09 11.39 1.21
C ALA A 39 -0.97 10.86 2.65
N LEU A 40 -0.08 9.87 2.88
CA LEU A 40 0.22 9.32 4.20
C LEU A 40 1.50 9.92 4.81
N GLY A 41 1.98 11.06 4.29
CA GLY A 41 3.21 11.70 4.76
C GLY A 41 4.47 10.91 4.39
N TYR A 42 4.49 10.30 3.20
CA TYR A 42 5.55 9.40 2.73
C TYR A 42 5.69 8.11 3.55
N LEU A 43 4.65 7.72 4.29
CA LEU A 43 4.58 6.43 4.97
C LEU A 43 3.95 5.37 4.05
N THR A 44 4.34 4.11 4.29
CA THR A 44 3.58 2.97 3.76
C THR A 44 2.24 2.83 4.51
N PRO A 45 1.22 2.20 3.92
CA PRO A 45 -0.05 1.96 4.60
C PRO A 45 0.12 1.23 5.93
N ARG A 46 1.04 0.26 5.99
CA ARG A 46 1.38 -0.44 7.24
C ARG A 46 1.95 0.51 8.30
N GLN A 47 2.96 1.30 7.96
CA GLN A 47 3.58 2.24 8.90
C GLN A 47 2.58 3.27 9.41
N PHE A 48 1.70 3.77 8.53
CA PHE A 48 0.65 4.69 8.92
C PHE A 48 -0.27 4.09 9.98
N LEU A 49 -0.72 2.84 9.79
CA LEU A 49 -1.55 2.13 10.77
C LEU A 49 -0.82 1.92 12.09
N GLU A 50 0.46 1.55 12.06
CA GLU A 50 1.28 1.37 13.26
C GLU A 50 1.41 2.69 14.05
N CYS A 51 1.68 3.81 13.37
CA CYS A 51 1.72 5.15 13.98
C CYS A 51 0.34 5.55 14.54
N TYR A 52 -0.74 5.33 13.79
CA TYR A 52 -2.09 5.67 14.22
C TYR A 52 -2.51 4.90 15.48
N GLN A 53 -2.18 3.60 15.56
CA GLN A 53 -2.45 2.79 16.74
C GLN A 53 -1.63 3.23 17.95
N GLN A 54 -0.37 3.62 17.75
CA GLN A 54 0.49 4.13 18.83
C GLN A 54 -0.04 5.47 19.37
N ASN A 55 -0.49 6.37 18.49
CA ASN A 55 -1.05 7.65 18.91
C ASN A 55 -2.35 7.47 19.69
N GLN A 56 -3.26 6.60 19.24
CA GLN A 56 -4.48 6.28 20.00
C GLN A 56 -4.17 5.73 21.40
N LYS A 57 -3.18 4.84 21.54
CA LYS A 57 -2.77 4.31 22.86
C LYS A 57 -2.20 5.41 23.77
N ARG A 58 -1.51 6.41 23.21
CA ARG A 58 -0.97 7.55 23.96
C ARG A 58 -2.08 8.51 24.40
N GLU A 59 -3.07 8.76 23.56
CA GLU A 59 -4.22 9.60 23.91
C GLU A 59 -5.08 8.96 25.00
N VAL A 60 -5.28 7.63 24.95
CA VAL A 60 -6.01 6.89 26.00
C VAL A 60 -5.26 6.86 27.34
N MET A 61 -3.93 6.94 27.35
CA MET A 61 -3.13 7.03 28.59
C MET A 61 -3.07 8.44 29.20
N CYS A 62 -3.56 9.47 28.51
CA CYS A 62 -3.57 10.86 28.99
C CYS A 62 -4.92 11.31 29.57
N HIS A 63 -5.72 10.37 30.09
CA HIS A 63 -6.94 10.61 30.89
C HIS A 63 -6.88 9.78 32.16
#